data_AF-A0A1J3HXJ3-F1
#
_entry.id   AF-A0A1J3HXJ3-F1
#
_cell.length_a   1.000
_cell.length_b   1.000
_cell.length_c   1.000
_cell.angle_alpha   90.00
_cell.angle_beta   90.00
_cell.angle_gamma   90.00
#
_symmetry.space_group_name_H-M   'P 1'
#
loop_
_entity.id
_entity.type
_entity.pdbx_description
1 polymer ?
#
loop_
_entity_poly.entity_id
_entity_poly.type
_entity_poly.pdbx_seq_one_letter_code
_entity_poly.pdbx_strand_id
1 'polypeptide(L)'
;LKRVEHALIGVWKTMKPNCITSNSFAKLQTSVKLQLLSALRRCQVLWNEMNHFVTNFQYYIMFEVLEVSWSNFSKEMEAAKDLDDLLAAHEKYLNAIVGKSLLGEQSQTIRKSLFVLFELILRFRSHADRLYEGIHELQIRTKESGRERNKTQES
;
A
#
# COMPACT_ATOMS: atom_id res chain seq x y z
N LEU A 1 -3.52 -9.31 -0.87
CA LEU A 1 -2.90 -8.36 -1.82
C LEU A 1 -3.75 -7.11 -2.07
N LYS A 2 -4.95 -7.22 -2.66
CA LYS A 2 -5.84 -6.06 -2.91
C LYS A 2 -6.18 -5.22 -1.67
N ARG A 3 -6.35 -5.87 -0.50
CA ARG A 3 -6.50 -5.17 0.79
C ARG A 3 -5.33 -4.23 1.11
N VAL A 4 -4.10 -4.65 0.82
CA VAL A 4 -2.87 -3.88 1.11
C VAL A 4 -2.73 -2.71 0.15
N GLU A 5 -3.03 -2.92 -1.13
CA GLU A 5 -3.11 -1.85 -2.14
C GLU A 5 -4.14 -0.78 -1.73
N HIS A 6 -5.35 -1.20 -1.36
CA HIS A 6 -6.39 -0.28 -0.90
C HIS A 6 -5.96 0.51 0.35
N ALA A 7 -5.25 -0.14 1.28
CA ALA A 7 -4.68 0.53 2.44
C ALA A 7 -3.67 1.62 2.04
N LEU A 8 -2.76 1.33 1.10
CA LEU A 8 -1.79 2.31 0.60
C LEU A 8 -2.45 3.46 -0.15
N ILE A 9 -3.47 3.20 -0.97
CA ILE A 9 -4.27 4.25 -1.63
C ILE A 9 -4.93 5.15 -0.57
N GLY A 10 -5.43 4.57 0.53
CA GLY A 10 -5.96 5.31 1.67
C GLY A 10 -4.93 6.26 2.27
N VAL A 11 -3.73 5.75 2.58
CA VAL A 11 -2.62 6.56 3.11
C VAL A 11 -2.20 7.66 2.14
N TRP A 12 -2.17 7.39 0.84
CA TRP A 12 -1.83 8.42 -0.14
C TRP A 12 -2.81 9.59 -0.13
N LYS A 13 -4.11 9.29 0.03
CA LYS A 13 -5.16 10.31 0.11
C LYS A 13 -4.98 11.19 1.35
N THR A 14 -4.58 10.63 2.49
CA THR A 14 -4.33 11.38 3.73
C THR A 14 -3.00 12.14 3.70
N MET A 15 -2.00 11.59 3.01
CA MET A 15 -0.65 12.15 2.87
C MET A 15 -0.54 13.33 1.90
N LYS A 16 -1.59 13.64 1.12
CA LYS A 16 -1.54 14.64 0.03
C LYS A 16 -0.79 15.91 0.46
N PRO A 17 0.28 16.30 -0.26
CA PRO A 17 1.16 17.41 0.14
C PRO A 17 0.43 18.77 0.23
N ASN A 18 -0.72 18.93 -0.44
CA ASN A 18 -1.55 20.12 -0.38
C ASN A 18 -2.19 20.36 1.00
N CYS A 19 -2.19 19.36 1.89
CA CYS A 19 -2.70 19.50 3.25
C CYS A 19 -1.73 20.27 4.14
N ILE A 20 -0.42 20.19 3.90
CA ILE A 20 0.62 20.85 4.70
C ILE A 20 0.91 22.22 4.10
N THR A 21 0.06 23.21 4.40
CA THR A 21 0.37 24.60 4.02
C THR A 21 1.61 25.08 4.79
N SER A 22 2.58 25.66 4.08
CA SER A 22 3.87 26.14 4.61
C SER A 22 3.73 27.04 5.85
N ASN A 23 2.63 27.81 5.94
CA ASN A 23 2.33 28.72 7.05
C ASN A 23 1.72 28.03 8.28
N SER A 24 1.25 26.78 8.18
CA SER A 24 0.61 26.07 9.31
C SER A 24 1.55 25.78 10.47
N PHE A 25 2.86 25.71 10.22
CA PHE A 25 3.87 25.40 11.23
C PHE A 25 4.75 26.61 11.56
N ALA A 26 4.35 27.82 11.16
CA ALA A 26 5.13 29.03 11.42
C ALA A 26 5.29 29.34 12.91
N LYS A 27 4.33 28.91 13.75
CA LYS A 27 4.37 29.08 15.21
C LYS A 27 5.20 28.00 15.93
N LEU A 28 5.68 26.97 15.22
CA LEU A 28 6.43 25.87 15.82
C LEU A 28 7.93 26.23 15.89
N GLN A 29 8.61 25.81 16.95
CA GLN A 29 10.07 25.96 17.04
C GLN A 29 10.76 25.36 15.81
N THR A 30 11.75 26.05 15.26
CA THR A 30 12.44 25.69 14.00
C THR A 30 12.98 24.27 14.02
N SER A 31 13.55 23.84 15.15
CA SER A 31 14.09 22.48 15.35
C SER A 31 13.00 21.40 15.22
N VAL A 32 11.86 21.60 15.89
CA VAL A 32 10.71 20.67 15.85
C VAL A 32 10.10 20.63 14.45
N LYS A 33 10.00 21.78 13.78
CA LYS A 33 9.53 21.86 12.39
C LYS A 33 10.41 21.05 11.44
N LEU A 34 11.74 21.16 11.56
CA LEU A 34 12.69 20.40 10.75
C LEU A 34 12.57 18.88 10.98
N GLN A 35 12.44 18.46 12.24
CA GLN A 35 12.26 17.04 12.58
C GLN A 35 10.95 16.47 12.02
N LEU A 36 9.85 17.22 12.14
CA LEU A 36 8.55 16.81 11.58
C LEU A 36 8.60 16.69 10.06
N LEU A 37 9.18 17.68 9.37
CA LEU A 37 9.32 17.63 7.91
C LEU A 37 10.20 16.46 7.46
N SER A 38 11.27 16.16 8.19
CA SER A 38 12.13 15.00 7.93
C SER A 38 11.35 13.69 8.10
N ALA A 39 10.59 13.56 9.20
CA ALA A 39 9.76 12.38 9.45
C ALA A 39 8.69 12.18 8.36
N LEU A 40 8.05 13.27 7.91
CA LEU A 40 7.04 13.22 6.85
C LEU A 40 7.63 12.79 5.50
N ARG A 41 8.81 13.33 5.13
CA ARG A 41 9.52 12.89 3.93
C ARG A 41 9.88 11.40 4.00
N ARG A 42 10.39 10.93 5.14
CA ARG A 42 10.67 9.49 5.35
C ARG A 42 9.41 8.65 5.22
N CYS A 43 8.28 9.12 5.73
CA CYS A 43 6.99 8.46 5.57
C CYS A 43 6.58 8.38 4.09
N GLN A 44 6.79 9.44 3.29
CA GLN A 44 6.48 9.47 1.85
C GLN A 44 7.33 8.46 1.08
N VAL A 45 8.63 8.39 1.39
CA VAL A 45 9.54 7.42 0.77
C VAL A 45 9.11 5.99 1.09
N LEU A 46 8.83 5.69 2.36
CA LEU A 46 8.35 4.37 2.78
C LEU A 46 7.05 3.98 2.09
N TRP A 47 6.09 4.91 2.00
CA TRP A 47 4.85 4.69 1.26
C TRP A 47 5.12 4.33 -0.21
N ASN A 48 6.02 5.07 -0.87
CA ASN A 48 6.38 4.84 -2.27
C ASN A 48 7.01 3.46 -2.48
N GLU A 49 7.95 3.07 -1.61
CA GLU A 49 8.59 1.74 -1.65
C GLU A 49 7.56 0.61 -1.47
N MET A 50 6.68 0.73 -0.47
CA MET A 50 5.61 -0.23 -0.23
C MET A 50 4.64 -0.33 -1.42
N ASN A 51 4.27 0.81 -2.02
CA ASN A 51 3.37 0.86 -3.17
C ASN A 51 4.00 0.25 -4.41
N HIS A 52 5.28 0.54 -4.67
CA HIS A 52 6.01 -0.05 -5.77
C HIS A 52 6.09 -1.58 -5.63
N PHE A 53 6.44 -2.07 -4.45
CA PHE A 53 6.46 -3.51 -4.15
C PHE A 53 5.10 -4.16 -4.41
N VAL A 54 4.02 -3.62 -3.84
CA VAL A 54 2.67 -4.19 -4.00
C VAL A 54 2.22 -4.18 -5.45
N THR A 55 2.52 -3.12 -6.19
CA THR A 55 2.15 -2.98 -7.61
C THR A 55 2.88 -4.02 -8.47
N ASN A 56 4.20 -4.14 -8.32
CA ASN A 56 4.98 -5.14 -9.06
C ASN A 56 4.53 -6.56 -8.72
N PHE A 57 4.25 -6.84 -7.44
CA PHE A 57 3.77 -8.15 -7.03
C PHE A 57 2.39 -8.47 -7.61
N GLN A 58 1.51 -7.47 -7.76
CA GLN A 58 0.24 -7.66 -8.47
C GLN A 58 0.44 -7.97 -9.95
N TYR A 59 1.36 -7.28 -10.62
CA TYR A 59 1.66 -7.56 -12.02
C TYR A 59 2.24 -8.95 -12.22
N TYR A 60 3.11 -9.40 -11.32
CA TYR A 60 3.58 -10.78 -11.32
C TYR A 60 2.42 -11.79 -11.25
N ILE A 61 1.53 -11.64 -10.27
CA ILE A 61 0.38 -12.56 -10.14
C ILE A 61 -0.52 -12.50 -11.37
N MET A 62 -0.81 -11.32 -11.90
CA MET A 62 -1.76 -11.16 -13.00
C MET A 62 -1.19 -11.67 -14.33
N PHE A 63 0.02 -11.25 -14.70
CA PHE A 63 0.58 -11.52 -16.02
C PHE A 63 1.45 -12.77 -16.06
N GLU A 64 2.34 -12.97 -15.08
CA GLU A 64 3.27 -14.11 -15.11
C GLU A 64 2.63 -15.40 -14.59
N VAL A 65 1.68 -15.28 -13.66
CA VAL A 65 1.01 -16.45 -13.07
C VAL A 65 -0.31 -16.75 -13.75
N LEU A 66 -1.29 -15.84 -13.66
CA LEU A 66 -2.65 -16.12 -14.12
C LEU A 66 -2.73 -16.20 -15.64
N GLU A 67 -2.26 -15.19 -16.37
CA GLU A 67 -2.37 -15.13 -17.83
C GLU A 67 -1.61 -16.28 -18.51
N VAL A 68 -0.35 -16.53 -18.11
CA VAL A 68 0.46 -17.62 -18.66
C VAL A 68 -0.16 -18.99 -18.35
N SER A 69 -0.62 -19.21 -17.11
CA SER A 69 -1.21 -20.50 -16.74
C SER A 69 -2.54 -20.73 -17.48
N TRP A 70 -3.34 -19.69 -17.67
CA TRP A 70 -4.59 -19.76 -18.42
C TRP A 70 -4.36 -20.05 -19.90
N SER A 71 -3.37 -19.39 -20.52
CA SER A 71 -3.01 -19.65 -21.91
C SER A 71 -2.58 -21.10 -22.12
N ASN A 72 -1.81 -21.67 -21.19
CA ASN A 72 -1.40 -23.07 -21.26
C ASN A 72 -2.58 -24.02 -21.06
N PHE A 73 -3.43 -23.76 -20.05
CA PHE A 73 -4.61 -24.57 -19.79
C PHE A 73 -5.58 -24.57 -20.97
N SER A 74 -5.86 -23.40 -21.56
CA SER A 74 -6.75 -23.30 -22.72
C SER A 74 -6.29 -24.17 -23.89
N LYS A 75 -4.98 -24.20 -24.18
CA LYS A 75 -4.40 -25.05 -25.23
C LYS A 75 -4.53 -26.54 -24.91
N GLU A 76 -4.28 -26.92 -23.67
CA GLU A 76 -4.39 -28.33 -23.23
C GLU A 76 -5.85 -28.79 -23.20
N MET A 77 -6.77 -27.90 -22.82
CA MET A 77 -8.22 -28.14 -22.86
C MET A 77 -8.72 -28.34 -24.28
N GLU A 78 -8.27 -27.53 -25.24
CA GLU A 78 -8.63 -27.68 -26.67
C GLU A 78 -8.08 -28.98 -27.27
N ALA A 79 -6.95 -29.48 -26.78
CA ALA A 79 -6.31 -30.70 -27.26
C ALA A 79 -6.83 -31.99 -26.58
N ALA A 80 -7.56 -31.87 -25.47
CA ALA A 80 -8.06 -33.00 -24.70
C ALA A 80 -9.07 -33.83 -25.51
N LYS A 81 -8.90 -35.16 -25.50
CA LYS A 81 -9.75 -36.07 -26.30
C LYS A 81 -10.89 -36.68 -25.49
N ASP A 82 -10.69 -36.77 -24.18
CA ASP A 82 -11.65 -37.33 -23.24
C ASP A 82 -11.65 -36.54 -21.92
N LEU A 83 -12.47 -36.99 -20.98
CA LEU A 83 -12.63 -36.34 -19.69
C LEU A 83 -11.38 -36.47 -18.80
N ASP A 84 -10.62 -37.56 -18.93
CA ASP A 84 -9.45 -37.80 -18.11
C ASP A 84 -8.30 -36.87 -18.52
N ASP A 85 -8.11 -36.67 -19.83
CA ASP A 85 -7.20 -35.65 -20.37
C ASP A 85 -7.55 -34.24 -19.85
N LEU A 86 -8.85 -33.89 -19.86
CA LEU A 86 -9.32 -32.59 -19.37
C LEU A 86 -9.07 -32.42 -17.86
N LEU A 87 -9.34 -33.46 -17.06
CA LEU A 87 -9.09 -33.46 -15.63
C LEU A 87 -7.59 -33.28 -15.33
N ALA A 88 -6.72 -33.97 -16.05
CA ALA A 88 -5.28 -33.85 -15.90
C ALA A 88 -4.77 -32.44 -16.25
N ALA A 89 -5.26 -31.85 -17.35
CA ALA A 89 -4.94 -30.48 -17.74
C ALA A 89 -5.37 -29.46 -16.67
N HIS A 90 -6.56 -29.66 -16.09
CA HIS A 90 -7.08 -28.80 -15.03
C HIS A 90 -6.29 -28.93 -13.72
N GLU A 91 -5.94 -30.15 -13.30
CA GLU A 91 -5.10 -30.36 -12.11
C GLU A 91 -3.73 -29.71 -12.28
N LYS A 92 -3.12 -29.85 -13.47
CA LYS A 92 -1.87 -29.18 -13.81
C LYS A 92 -1.99 -27.66 -13.75
N TYR A 93 -3.07 -27.09 -14.27
CA TYR A 93 -3.36 -25.65 -14.19
C TYR A 93 -3.42 -25.14 -12.75
N LEU A 94 -4.18 -25.83 -11.88
CA LEU A 94 -4.30 -25.45 -10.47
C LEU A 94 -2.96 -25.57 -9.73
N ASN A 95 -2.23 -26.67 -9.93
CA ASN A 95 -0.91 -26.86 -9.33
C ASN A 95 0.08 -25.78 -9.79
N ALA A 96 0.03 -25.39 -11.06
CA ALA A 96 0.85 -24.31 -11.59
C ALA A 96 0.51 -22.96 -10.93
N ILE A 97 -0.78 -22.62 -10.79
CA ILE A 97 -1.20 -21.38 -10.13
C ILE A 97 -0.78 -21.36 -8.66
N VAL A 98 -1.01 -22.45 -7.92
CA VAL A 98 -0.66 -22.53 -6.49
C VAL A 98 0.86 -22.42 -6.29
N GLY A 99 1.65 -23.14 -7.09
CA GLY A 99 3.11 -23.11 -7.03
C GLY A 99 3.66 -21.72 -7.36
N LYS A 100 3.27 -21.18 -8.53
CA LYS A 100 3.78 -19.89 -9.03
C LYS A 100 3.24 -18.70 -8.24
N SER A 101 2.05 -18.78 -7.65
CA SER A 101 1.55 -17.74 -6.72
C SER A 101 2.29 -17.71 -5.38
N LEU A 102 3.33 -18.54 -5.19
CA LEU A 102 4.10 -18.68 -3.96
C LEU A 102 3.26 -19.20 -2.79
N LEU A 103 2.21 -19.98 -3.09
CA LEU A 103 1.31 -20.58 -2.09
C LEU A 103 1.62 -22.05 -1.82
N GLY A 104 2.41 -22.70 -2.67
CA GLY A 104 2.84 -24.09 -2.51
C GLY A 104 3.83 -24.32 -1.36
N GLU A 105 4.01 -25.58 -0.99
CA GLU A 105 4.87 -26.02 0.13
C GLU A 105 6.36 -25.66 -0.06
N GLN A 106 6.83 -25.60 -1.30
CA GLN A 106 8.22 -25.22 -1.58
C GLN A 106 8.48 -23.73 -1.31
N SER A 107 7.43 -22.90 -1.33
CA SER A 107 7.52 -21.44 -1.17
C SER A 107 7.21 -20.97 0.26
N GLN A 108 7.14 -21.88 1.24
CA GLN A 108 6.70 -21.59 2.61
C GLN A 108 7.45 -20.43 3.27
N THR A 109 8.77 -20.39 3.14
CA THR A 109 9.60 -19.32 3.71
C THR A 109 9.26 -17.97 3.10
N ILE A 110 9.20 -17.90 1.77
CA ILE A 110 8.87 -16.67 1.04
C ILE A 110 7.45 -16.24 1.35
N ARG A 111 6.50 -17.18 1.36
CA ARG A 111 5.10 -16.96 1.73
C ARG A 111 5.00 -16.31 3.11
N LYS A 112 5.67 -16.85 4.12
CA LYS A 112 5.71 -16.26 5.47
C LYS A 112 6.25 -14.84 5.44
N SER A 113 7.36 -14.59 4.75
CA SER A 113 7.94 -13.24 4.62
C SER A 113 6.97 -12.27 3.93
N LEU A 114 6.27 -12.69 2.88
CA LEU A 114 5.24 -11.89 2.20
C LEU A 114 4.09 -11.52 3.14
N PHE A 115 3.59 -12.46 3.94
CA PHE A 115 2.53 -12.19 4.91
C PHE A 115 3.00 -11.21 6.00
N VAL A 116 4.23 -11.36 6.50
CA VAL A 116 4.82 -10.40 7.44
C VAL A 116 4.93 -9.01 6.81
N LEU A 117 5.39 -8.93 5.55
CA LEU A 117 5.49 -7.65 4.83
C LEU A 117 4.12 -6.99 4.64
N PHE A 118 3.10 -7.76 4.25
CA PHE A 118 1.73 -7.26 4.14
C PHE A 118 1.20 -6.74 5.48
N GLU A 119 1.45 -7.46 6.58
CA GLU A 119 1.08 -7.03 7.92
C GLU A 119 1.80 -5.72 8.32
N LEU A 120 3.09 -5.60 8.00
CA LEU A 120 3.85 -4.37 8.23
C LEU A 120 3.27 -3.18 7.44
N ILE A 121 2.84 -3.39 6.19
CA ILE A 121 2.20 -2.33 5.40
C ILE A 121 0.85 -1.92 6.01
N LEU A 122 0.06 -2.88 6.51
CA LEU A 122 -1.20 -2.58 7.18
C LEU A 122 -0.98 -1.81 8.50
N ARG A 123 0.06 -2.15 9.27
CA ARG A 123 0.46 -1.39 10.46
C ARG A 123 0.95 0.00 10.10
N PHE A 124 1.75 0.13 9.04
CA PHE A 124 2.20 1.42 8.53
C PHE A 124 1.01 2.34 8.24
N ARG A 125 -0.07 1.83 7.63
CA ARG A 125 -1.30 2.62 7.45
C ARG A 125 -1.82 3.19 8.76
N SER A 126 -1.96 2.37 9.79
CA SER A 126 -2.48 2.84 11.09
C SER A 126 -1.59 3.93 11.72
N HIS A 127 -0.28 3.82 11.58
CA HIS A 127 0.67 4.82 12.07
C HIS A 127 0.64 6.10 11.25
N ALA A 128 0.55 5.99 9.92
CA ALA A 128 0.45 7.12 9.02
C ALA A 128 -0.86 7.88 9.26
N ASP A 129 -2.00 7.18 9.33
CA ASP A 129 -3.32 7.80 9.58
C ASP A 129 -3.28 8.61 10.90
N ARG A 130 -2.76 8.03 11.98
CA ARG A 130 -2.63 8.74 13.27
C ARG A 130 -1.68 9.93 13.23
N LEU A 131 -0.58 9.83 12.48
CA LEU A 131 0.35 10.94 12.28
C LEU A 131 -0.32 12.11 11.54
N TYR A 132 -1.05 11.82 10.47
CA TYR A 132 -1.72 12.84 9.66
C TYR A 132 -2.95 13.43 10.35
N GLU A 133 -3.66 12.66 11.18
CA GLU A 133 -4.72 13.16 12.06
C GLU A 133 -4.16 14.19 13.06
N GLY A 134 -3.07 13.84 13.77
CA GLY A 134 -2.41 14.77 14.69
C GLY A 134 -1.88 16.03 13.99
N ILE A 135 -1.39 15.91 12.75
CA ILE A 135 -1.01 17.07 11.94
C ILE A 135 -2.22 17.95 11.65
N HIS A 136 -3.33 17.36 11.21
CA HIS A 136 -4.55 18.11 10.89
C HIS A 136 -5.08 18.88 12.11
N GLU A 137 -5.08 18.26 13.30
CA GLU A 137 -5.45 18.94 14.56
C GLU A 137 -4.56 20.14 14.87
N LEU A 138 -3.24 19.99 14.73
CA LEU A 138 -2.29 21.09 14.95
C LEU A 138 -2.54 22.26 13.99
N GLN A 139 -2.95 21.98 12.77
CA GLN A 139 -3.29 23.00 11.78
C GLN A 139 -4.56 23.77 12.15
N ILE A 140 -5.59 23.07 12.64
CA ILE A 140 -6.84 23.70 13.11
C ILE A 140 -6.52 24.66 14.27
N ARG A 141 -5.82 24.18 15.31
CA ARG A 141 -5.45 25.00 16.48
C ARG A 141 -4.64 26.23 16.10
N THR A 142 -3.72 26.10 15.14
CA THR A 142 -2.88 27.21 14.70
C THR A 142 -3.70 28.30 13.98
N LYS A 143 -4.71 27.89 13.19
CA LYS A 143 -5.65 28.79 12.49
C LYS A 143 -6.58 29.52 13.45
N GLU A 144 -7.15 28.83 14.45
CA GLU A 144 -8.02 29.42 15.46
C GLU A 144 -7.30 30.50 16.27
N SER A 145 -6.10 30.21 16.76
CA SER A 145 -5.25 31.18 17.47
C SER A 145 -4.86 32.41 16.61
N GLY A 146 -4.77 32.26 15.28
CA GLY A 146 -4.57 33.41 14.38
C GLY A 146 -5.81 34.29 14.26
N ARG A 147 -7.00 33.68 14.30
CA ARG A 147 -8.28 34.37 14.14
C ARG A 147 -8.70 35.15 15.39
N GLU A 148 -8.39 34.63 16.57
CA GLU A 148 -8.61 35.32 17.85
C GLU A 148 -7.74 36.58 17.97
N ARG A 149 -6.46 36.50 17.60
CA ARG A 149 -5.54 37.65 17.62
C ARG A 149 -6.01 38.80 16.74
N ASN A 150 -6.52 38.51 15.55
CA ASN A 150 -7.02 39.55 14.65
C ASN A 150 -8.27 40.24 15.21
N LYS A 151 -9.15 39.52 15.91
CA LYS A 151 -10.33 40.12 16.56
C LYS A 151 -9.97 41.05 17.72
N THR A 152 -8.94 40.72 18.51
CA THR A 152 -8.48 41.55 19.63
C THR A 152 -7.76 42.82 19.17
N GLN A 153 -7.32 42.88 17.91
CA GLN A 153 -6.59 44.01 17.34
C GLN A 153 -7.52 45.00 16.59
N GLU A 154 -8.77 44.61 16.36
CA GLU A 154 -9.83 45.41 15.72
C GLU A 154 -10.88 45.95 16.71
N SER A 155 -10.74 45.69 18.02
CA SER A 155 -11.57 46.25 19.11
C SER A 155 -10.78 47.26 19.93
#